data_AF-A0A2V7P454-F1
#
_entry.id   AF-A0A2V7P454-F1
#
_cell.length_a   1.000
_cell.length_b   1.000
_cell.length_c   1.000
_cell.angle_alpha   90.00
_cell.angle_beta   90.00
_cell.angle_gamma   90.00
#
_symmetry.space_group_name_H-M   'P 1'
#
loop_
_entity.id
_entity.type
_entity.pdbx_description
1 polymer ?
#
loop_
_entity_poly.entity_id
_entity_poly.type
_entity_poly.pdbx_seq_one_letter_code
_entity_poly.pdbx_strand_id
1 'polypeptide(L)'
;MLCNAVALGAQTAVAIGTRVRVQAERRYVGTVLALDSSQLMLELDRSHYTQTLPRAAVSALEVSRGRHRDTLRGTGIGLLAGAIGGAFIGLAGSTHSCKPSGYCFQVAEVSVGHNMVMFGGIGAGAGFVIGSLSHRDTWEAAPLTRLAVGVSPLPGARLALTLGLTLPQVGKWLE
;
A
#
# COMPACT_ATOMS: atom_id res chain seq x y z
N MET A 1 -46.00 -7.49 -0.29
CA MET A 1 -45.04 -7.11 0.77
C MET A 1 -43.65 -7.55 0.32
N LEU A 2 -42.85 -6.63 -0.20
CA LEU A 2 -41.47 -6.92 -0.60
C LEU A 2 -40.58 -6.77 0.64
N CYS A 3 -39.89 -7.85 1.01
CA CYS A 3 -38.91 -7.87 2.07
C CYS A 3 -37.67 -7.11 1.58
N ASN A 4 -37.54 -5.84 1.95
CA ASN A 4 -36.33 -5.06 1.69
C ASN A 4 -35.20 -5.66 2.54
N ALA A 5 -34.31 -6.42 1.90
CA ALA A 5 -33.02 -6.76 2.45
C ALA A 5 -32.20 -5.47 2.57
N VAL A 6 -32.24 -4.85 3.74
CA VAL A 6 -31.26 -3.83 4.10
C VAL A 6 -29.90 -4.54 4.12
N ALA A 7 -29.04 -4.23 3.16
CA ALA A 7 -27.64 -4.57 3.25
C ALA A 7 -27.12 -3.93 4.55
N LEU A 8 -26.94 -4.73 5.60
CA LEU A 8 -26.22 -4.29 6.78
C LEU A 8 -24.84 -3.85 6.29
N GLY A 9 -24.60 -2.54 6.29
CA GLY A 9 -23.30 -1.97 5.99
C GLY A 9 -22.27 -2.75 6.80
N ALA A 10 -21.29 -3.32 6.11
CA ALA A 10 -20.18 -4.00 6.71
C ALA A 10 -19.49 -3.02 7.68
N GLN A 11 -19.86 -3.09 8.95
CA GLN A 11 -19.15 -2.45 10.04
C GLN A 11 -17.86 -3.26 10.13
N THR A 12 -16.82 -2.80 9.43
CA THR A 12 -15.53 -3.50 9.39
C THR A 12 -14.93 -3.44 10.80
N ALA A 13 -15.21 -4.49 11.57
CA ALA A 13 -14.58 -4.73 12.85
C ALA A 13 -13.06 -4.74 12.63
N VAL A 14 -12.35 -3.85 13.30
CA VAL A 14 -10.88 -3.81 13.21
C VAL A 14 -10.35 -4.96 14.04
N ALA A 15 -9.84 -5.99 13.37
CA ALA A 15 -9.30 -7.18 14.02
C ALA A 15 -7.91 -6.92 14.60
N ILE A 16 -7.57 -7.61 15.68
CA ILE A 16 -6.21 -7.67 16.21
C ILE A 16 -5.27 -8.24 15.12
N GLY A 17 -4.05 -7.71 15.04
CA GLY A 17 -3.08 -8.05 13.99
C GLY A 17 -3.29 -7.27 12.69
N THR A 18 -4.31 -6.42 12.60
CA THR A 18 -4.53 -5.57 11.43
C THR A 18 -3.62 -4.35 11.46
N ARG A 19 -2.98 -4.05 10.34
CA ARG A 19 -2.22 -2.80 10.18
C ARG A 19 -3.16 -1.63 9.96
N VAL A 20 -3.04 -0.61 10.79
CA VAL A 20 -3.91 0.56 10.81
C VAL A 20 -3.12 1.86 10.77
N ARG A 21 -3.76 2.90 10.24
CA ARG A 21 -3.32 4.28 10.32
C ARG A 21 -4.30 5.03 11.19
N VAL A 22 -3.78 5.61 12.26
CA VAL A 22 -4.56 6.28 13.30
C VAL A 22 -4.23 7.75 13.26
N GLN A 23 -5.26 8.58 13.19
CA GLN A 23 -5.14 10.02 13.35
C GLN A 23 -5.56 10.38 14.78
N ALA A 24 -4.61 10.90 15.56
CA ALA A 24 -4.85 11.51 16.87
C ALA A 24 -4.27 12.93 16.84
N GLU A 25 -3.52 13.36 17.87
CA GLU A 25 -2.70 14.58 17.80
C GLU A 25 -1.65 14.50 16.68
N ARG A 26 -1.10 13.31 16.48
CA ARG A 26 -0.18 12.97 15.39
C ARG A 26 -0.69 11.74 14.66
N ARG A 27 -0.15 11.53 13.47
CA ARG A 27 -0.44 10.34 12.68
C ARG A 27 0.45 9.19 13.13
N TYR A 28 -0.18 8.09 13.51
CA TYR A 28 0.48 6.83 13.85
C TYR A 28 0.17 5.76 12.82
N VAL A 29 1.15 4.91 12.51
CA VAL A 29 0.98 3.77 11.61
C VAL A 29 1.59 2.55 12.30
N GLY A 30 0.80 1.49 12.41
CA GLY A 30 1.20 0.33 13.17
C GLY A 30 0.19 -0.80 13.12
N THR A 31 0.47 -1.87 13.84
CA THR A 31 -0.40 -3.05 13.94
C THR A 31 -1.17 -3.04 15.25
N VAL A 32 -2.48 -3.31 15.19
CA VAL A 32 -3.31 -3.38 16.40
C VAL A 32 -2.92 -4.60 17.23
N LEU A 33 -2.44 -4.38 18.45
CA LEU A 33 -2.11 -5.45 19.41
C LEU A 33 -3.28 -5.75 20.34
N ALA A 34 -3.94 -4.71 20.82
CA ALA A 34 -5.09 -4.82 21.71
C ALA A 34 -6.02 -3.63 21.53
N LEU A 35 -7.30 -3.86 21.77
CA LEU A 35 -8.33 -2.88 21.55
C LEU A 35 -9.43 -3.03 22.60
N ASP A 36 -9.56 -2.02 23.44
CA ASP A 36 -10.53 -1.95 24.51
C ASP A 36 -11.50 -0.77 24.27
N SER A 37 -12.56 -0.72 25.07
CA SER A 37 -13.51 0.39 25.21
C SER A 37 -12.81 1.74 25.43
N SER A 38 -11.69 1.75 26.17
CA SER A 38 -11.00 2.97 26.59
C SER A 38 -9.69 3.26 25.85
N GLN A 39 -9.00 2.21 25.39
CA GLN A 39 -7.63 2.28 24.90
C GLN A 39 -7.41 1.46 23.63
N LEU A 40 -6.55 1.97 22.76
CA LEU A 40 -6.04 1.29 21.56
C LEU A 40 -4.53 1.11 21.71
N MET A 41 -4.05 -0.13 21.64
CA MET A 41 -2.63 -0.46 21.69
C MET A 41 -2.14 -0.84 20.29
N LEU A 42 -1.08 -0.17 19.85
CA LEU A 42 -0.49 -0.31 18.53
C LEU A 42 0.98 -0.66 18.65
N GLU A 43 1.47 -1.57 17.82
CA GLU A 43 2.90 -1.71 17.56
C GLU A 43 3.29 -0.82 16.37
N LEU A 44 4.19 0.14 16.58
CA LEU A 44 4.60 1.09 15.55
C LEU A 44 5.53 0.45 14.51
N ASP A 45 5.21 0.57 13.22
CA ASP A 45 5.97 -0.05 12.12
C ASP A 45 7.46 0.37 12.08
N ARG A 46 7.77 1.60 12.49
CA ARG A 46 9.14 2.17 12.38
C ARG A 46 10.04 1.84 13.55
N SER A 47 9.47 1.68 14.74
CA SER A 47 10.23 1.57 15.98
C SER A 47 9.98 0.29 16.75
N HIS A 48 8.98 -0.51 16.35
CA HIS A 48 8.51 -1.70 17.07
C HIS A 48 8.11 -1.42 18.53
N TYR A 49 7.94 -0.14 18.89
CA TYR A 49 7.44 0.23 20.22
C TYR A 49 5.94 0.09 20.28
N THR A 50 5.46 -0.37 21.43
CA THR A 50 4.04 -0.38 21.75
C THR A 50 3.61 1.03 22.18
N GLN A 51 2.65 1.59 21.46
CA GLN A 51 2.02 2.86 21.78
C GLN A 51 0.58 2.63 22.21
N THR A 52 0.24 3.09 23.40
CA THR A 52 -1.13 3.12 23.89
C THR A 52 -1.73 4.50 23.62
N LEU A 53 -2.90 4.53 23.00
CA LEU A 53 -3.63 5.75 22.68
C LEU A 53 -5.03 5.68 23.33
N PRO A 54 -5.48 6.75 24.03
CA PRO A 54 -6.86 6.84 24.48
C PRO A 54 -7.79 6.85 23.28
N ARG A 55 -8.87 6.07 23.31
CA ARG A 55 -9.83 6.01 22.19
C ARG A 55 -10.46 7.36 21.89
N ALA A 56 -10.70 8.17 22.92
CA ALA A 56 -11.22 9.53 22.79
C ALA A 56 -10.28 10.49 22.03
N ALA A 57 -8.98 10.19 21.98
CA ALA A 57 -8.01 10.98 21.24
C ALA A 57 -7.94 10.62 19.75
N VAL A 58 -8.60 9.53 19.32
CA VAL A 58 -8.59 9.06 17.93
C VAL A 58 -9.71 9.75 17.14
N SER A 59 -9.33 10.58 16.18
CA SER A 59 -10.26 11.30 15.30
C SER A 59 -10.58 10.54 14.00
N ALA A 60 -9.64 9.71 13.52
CA ALA A 60 -9.87 8.87 12.36
C ALA A 60 -9.06 7.56 12.45
N LEU A 61 -9.63 6.50 11.88
CA LEU A 61 -9.01 5.18 11.79
C LEU A 61 -9.15 4.66 10.36
N GLU A 62 -8.03 4.24 9.79
CA GLU A 62 -7.98 3.65 8.46
C GLU A 62 -7.27 2.30 8.53
N VAL A 63 -7.82 1.31 7.84
CA VAL A 63 -7.27 -0.03 7.76
C VAL A 63 -6.46 -0.18 6.49
N SER A 64 -5.28 -0.80 6.59
CA SER A 64 -4.48 -1.17 5.42
C SER A 64 -5.13 -2.35 4.71
N ARG A 65 -5.48 -2.17 3.43
CA ARG A 65 -6.13 -3.20 2.59
C ARG A 65 -5.16 -3.93 1.67
N GLY A 66 -3.89 -3.59 1.78
CA GLY A 66 -2.81 -4.17 1.00
C GLY A 66 -1.74 -3.14 0.69
N ARG A 67 -0.53 -3.67 0.46
CA ARG A 67 0.61 -2.93 -0.06
C ARG A 67 0.90 -3.45 -1.46
N HIS A 68 0.91 -2.57 -2.45
CA HIS A 68 1.17 -2.94 -3.83
C HIS A 68 2.49 -2.31 -4.27
N ARG A 69 3.27 -3.06 -5.04
CA ARG A 69 4.52 -2.56 -5.64
C ARG A 69 4.20 -1.96 -7.00
N ASP A 70 4.83 -0.83 -7.31
CA ASP A 70 4.65 -0.15 -8.59
C ASP A 70 5.61 -0.65 -9.68
N THR A 71 6.04 -1.91 -9.58
CA THR A 71 7.10 -2.47 -10.40
C THR A 71 6.80 -2.36 -11.88
N LEU A 72 5.62 -2.80 -12.33
CA LEU A 72 5.20 -2.70 -13.73
C LEU A 72 5.10 -1.27 -14.24
N ARG A 73 4.60 -0.36 -13.38
CA ARG A 73 4.47 1.05 -13.73
C ARG A 73 5.84 1.71 -13.87
N GLY A 74 6.76 1.42 -12.96
CA GLY A 74 8.15 1.88 -13.02
C GLY A 74 8.88 1.36 -14.25
N THR A 75 8.79 0.06 -14.53
CA THR A 75 9.37 -0.56 -15.73
C THR A 75 8.83 0.07 -17.02
N GLY A 76 7.51 0.28 -17.12
CA GLY A 76 6.91 0.88 -18.32
C GLY A 76 7.35 2.32 -18.55
N ILE A 77 7.39 3.15 -17.49
CA ILE A 77 7.87 4.53 -17.59
C ILE A 77 9.36 4.55 -17.98
N GLY A 78 10.18 3.71 -17.34
CA GLY A 78 11.60 3.61 -17.64
C GLY A 78 11.87 3.14 -19.07
N LEU A 79 11.11 2.16 -19.56
CA LEU A 79 11.21 1.68 -20.94
C LEU A 79 10.92 2.79 -21.94
N LEU A 80 9.81 3.51 -21.75
CA LEU A 80 9.40 4.59 -22.66
C LEU A 80 10.40 5.74 -22.64
N ALA A 81 10.82 6.19 -21.45
CA ALA A 81 11.80 7.26 -21.32
C ALA A 81 13.15 6.87 -21.95
N GLY A 82 13.62 5.65 -21.70
CA GLY A 82 14.84 5.11 -22.29
C GLY A 82 14.76 4.97 -23.80
N ALA A 83 13.65 4.45 -24.33
CA ALA A 83 13.43 4.29 -25.76
C ALA A 83 13.41 5.64 -26.49
N ILE A 84 12.70 6.63 -25.94
CA ILE A 84 12.65 7.99 -26.49
C ILE A 84 14.05 8.61 -26.47
N GLY A 85 14.78 8.51 -25.35
CA GLY A 85 16.16 9.01 -25.25
C GLY A 85 17.10 8.33 -26.25
N GLY A 86 17.01 7.01 -26.40
CA GLY A 86 17.77 6.25 -27.39
C GLY A 86 17.46 6.64 -28.83
N ALA A 87 16.19 6.94 -29.14
CA ALA A 87 15.79 7.44 -30.44
C ALA A 87 16.41 8.81 -30.74
N PHE A 88 16.41 9.74 -29.77
CA PHE A 88 17.06 11.05 -29.93
C PHE A 88 18.57 10.92 -30.16
N ILE A 89 19.25 10.07 -29.40
CA ILE A 89 20.69 9.81 -29.58
C ILE A 89 20.96 9.20 -30.96
N GLY A 90 20.15 8.23 -31.39
CA GLY A 90 20.27 7.62 -32.71
C GLY A 90 20.06 8.61 -33.85
N LEU A 91 19.06 9.50 -33.74
CA LEU A 91 18.80 10.54 -34.73
C LEU A 91 19.93 11.58 -34.78
N ALA A 92 20.44 12.02 -33.62
CA ALA A 92 21.54 12.97 -33.54
C ALA A 92 22.87 12.41 -34.05
N GLY A 93 23.10 11.10 -33.93
CA GLY A 93 24.28 10.43 -34.48
C GLY A 93 24.23 10.24 -36.00
N SER A 94 23.04 10.15 -36.59
CA SER A 94 22.85 9.90 -38.03
C SER A 94 23.10 11.11 -38.95
N THR A 95 23.29 12.30 -38.40
CA THR A 95 23.41 13.56 -39.16
C THR A 95 24.85 14.03 -39.40
N HIS A 96 25.87 13.32 -38.90
CA HIS A 96 27.27 13.69 -39.11
C HIS A 96 27.92 12.89 -40.26
N SER A 97 27.94 13.46 -41.45
CA SER A 97 28.88 13.06 -42.51
C SER A 97 30.31 13.37 -42.04
N CYS A 98 31.07 12.35 -41.62
CA CYS A 98 32.47 12.53 -41.20
C CYS A 98 33.29 13.16 -42.33
N LYS A 99 33.93 14.30 -42.05
CA LYS A 99 35.02 14.82 -42.88
C LYS A 99 36.33 14.09 -42.50
N PRO A 100 37.21 13.78 -43.47
CA PRO A 100 38.33 12.84 -43.29
C PRO A 100 39.49 13.31 -42.39
N SER A 101 39.39 14.44 -41.68
CA SER A 101 40.53 15.07 -41.00
C SER A 101 40.35 15.34 -39.50
N GLY A 102 39.44 14.64 -38.81
CA GLY A 102 39.26 14.76 -37.36
C GLY A 102 38.97 13.41 -36.73
N TYR A 103 39.32 13.24 -35.46
CA TYR A 103 38.98 12.07 -34.65
C TYR A 103 37.46 11.92 -34.56
N CYS A 104 36.85 11.30 -35.58
CA CYS A 104 35.48 10.83 -35.50
C CYS A 104 35.49 9.65 -34.53
N PHE A 105 34.90 9.83 -33.36
CA PHE A 105 34.37 8.68 -32.65
C PHE A 105 33.35 8.06 -33.60
N GLN A 106 33.73 6.94 -34.24
CA GLN A 106 32.78 6.09 -34.93
C GLN A 106 31.80 5.60 -33.87
N VAL A 107 30.77 6.39 -33.60
CA VAL A 107 29.49 5.79 -33.25
C VAL A 107 29.18 4.93 -34.46
N ALA A 108 29.35 3.61 -34.32
CA ALA A 108 28.97 2.67 -35.37
C ALA A 108 27.58 3.10 -35.87
N GLU A 109 27.28 2.92 -37.16
CA GLU A 109 25.94 3.19 -37.72
C GLU A 109 24.93 2.20 -37.10
N VAL A 110 24.65 2.37 -35.81
CA VAL A 110 23.66 1.61 -35.09
C VAL A 110 22.35 2.29 -35.40
N SER A 111 21.50 1.55 -36.11
CA SER A 111 20.16 2.02 -36.46
C SER A 111 19.45 2.64 -35.26
N VAL A 112 18.61 3.65 -35.51
CA VAL A 112 17.77 4.27 -34.48
C VAL A 112 17.02 3.21 -33.67
N GLY A 113 16.58 2.12 -34.33
CA GLY A 113 15.95 0.98 -33.69
C GLY A 113 16.83 0.26 -32.67
N HIS A 114 18.12 0.05 -32.96
CA HIS A 114 19.04 -0.57 -32.01
C HIS A 114 19.22 0.29 -30.76
N ASN A 115 19.46 1.61 -30.92
CA ASN A 115 19.62 2.52 -29.79
C ASN A 115 18.33 2.61 -28.96
N MET A 116 17.18 2.64 -29.60
CA MET A 116 15.88 2.64 -28.92
C MET A 116 15.66 1.37 -28.08
N VAL A 117 16.07 0.19 -28.57
CA VAL A 117 15.99 -1.06 -27.81
C VAL A 117 17.00 -1.10 -26.66
N MET A 118 18.26 -0.71 -26.91
CA MET A 118 19.32 -0.69 -25.89
C MET A 118 18.97 0.24 -24.73
N PHE A 119 18.70 1.52 -25.02
CA PHE A 119 18.36 2.50 -24.01
C PHE A 119 16.98 2.25 -23.40
N GLY A 120 16.03 1.72 -24.17
CA GLY A 120 14.75 1.24 -23.65
C GLY A 120 14.91 0.10 -22.65
N GLY A 121 15.80 -0.87 -22.92
CA GLY A 121 16.11 -1.96 -22.00
C GLY A 121 16.78 -1.49 -20.70
N ILE A 122 17.77 -0.60 -20.81
CA ILE A 122 18.43 0.02 -19.65
C ILE A 122 17.40 0.81 -18.83
N GLY A 123 16.59 1.63 -19.49
CA GLY A 123 15.53 2.41 -18.85
C GLY A 123 14.50 1.51 -18.16
N ALA A 124 14.09 0.40 -18.78
CA ALA A 124 13.18 -0.58 -18.20
C ALA A 124 13.77 -1.22 -16.93
N GLY A 125 15.07 -1.57 -16.95
CA GLY A 125 15.78 -2.11 -15.80
C GLY A 125 15.85 -1.11 -14.64
N ALA A 126 16.24 0.14 -14.92
CA ALA A 126 16.25 1.20 -13.91
C ALA A 126 14.83 1.46 -13.34
N GLY A 127 13.83 1.51 -14.22
CA GLY A 127 12.42 1.67 -13.85
C GLY A 127 11.88 0.51 -13.02
N PHE A 128 12.31 -0.73 -13.29
CA PHE A 128 11.99 -1.91 -12.48
C PHE A 128 12.52 -1.76 -11.06
N VAL A 129 13.80 -1.37 -10.90
CA VAL A 129 14.42 -1.20 -9.59
C VAL A 129 13.65 -0.14 -8.80
N ILE A 130 13.45 1.04 -9.38
CA ILE A 130 12.72 2.15 -8.72
C ILE A 130 11.28 1.74 -8.38
N GLY A 131 10.57 1.12 -9.32
CA GLY A 131 9.19 0.66 -9.11
C GLY A 131 9.08 -0.49 -8.09
N SER A 132 10.12 -1.30 -7.93
CA SER A 132 10.17 -2.39 -6.93
C SER A 132 10.33 -1.87 -5.50
N LEU A 133 11.03 -0.74 -5.34
CA LEU A 133 11.24 -0.05 -4.08
C LEU A 133 10.08 0.89 -3.74
N SER A 134 9.30 1.29 -4.74
CA SER A 134 8.12 2.12 -4.55
C SER A 134 6.91 1.27 -4.12
N HIS A 135 6.34 1.64 -2.98
CA HIS A 135 5.16 1.01 -2.42
C HIS A 135 4.00 2.00 -2.41
N ARG A 136 2.83 1.55 -2.86
CA ARG A 136 1.56 2.22 -2.61
C ARG A 136 0.78 1.43 -1.58
N ASP A 137 0.41 2.12 -0.51
CA ASP A 137 -0.46 1.60 0.53
C ASP A 137 -1.90 2.03 0.24
N THR A 138 -2.83 1.08 0.23
CA THR A 138 -4.26 1.35 0.10
C THR A 138 -4.88 1.41 1.50
N TRP A 139 -5.45 2.56 1.83
CA TRP A 139 -6.07 2.85 3.13
C TRP A 139 -7.58 3.01 2.94
N GLU A 140 -8.37 2.22 3.66
CA GLU A 140 -9.83 2.36 3.70
C GLU A 140 -10.26 2.87 5.08
N ALA A 141 -11.15 3.87 5.11
CA ALA A 141 -11.68 4.42 6.35
C ALA A 141 -12.54 3.37 7.08
N ALA A 142 -12.25 3.14 8.36
CA ALA A 142 -13.04 2.26 9.22
C ALA A 142 -13.92 3.10 10.16
N PRO A 143 -15.25 2.92 10.15
CA PRO A 143 -16.13 3.67 11.03
C PRO A 143 -15.84 3.34 12.51
N LEU A 144 -15.44 4.35 13.28
CA LEU A 144 -15.12 4.28 14.71
C LEU A 144 -16.32 3.91 15.60
N THR A 145 -17.53 4.01 15.05
CA THR A 145 -18.81 4.08 15.78
C THR A 145 -19.18 2.78 16.49
N ARG A 146 -18.72 1.61 16.03
CA ARG A 146 -18.94 0.32 16.71
C ARG A 146 -17.81 -0.65 16.37
N LEU A 147 -16.75 -0.54 17.16
CA LEU A 147 -15.63 -1.46 17.20
C LEU A 147 -16.13 -2.79 17.80
N ALA A 148 -16.74 -3.64 16.98
CA ALA A 148 -17.11 -4.97 17.39
C ALA A 148 -15.83 -5.81 17.54
N VAL A 149 -15.69 -6.49 18.69
CA VAL A 149 -14.59 -7.43 18.95
C VAL A 149 -14.82 -8.65 18.06
N GLY A 150 -14.16 -8.68 16.91
CA GLY A 150 -14.16 -9.83 16.01
C GLY A 150 -12.90 -10.65 16.21
N VAL A 151 -13.05 -11.87 16.70
CA VAL A 151 -11.95 -12.86 16.72
C VAL A 151 -11.84 -13.42 15.31
N SER A 152 -10.78 -13.08 14.58
CA SER A 152 -10.50 -13.66 13.26
C SER A 152 -9.43 -14.75 13.41
N PRO A 153 -9.66 -15.98 12.94
CA PRO A 153 -8.66 -17.03 13.01
C PRO A 153 -7.47 -16.69 12.09
N LEU A 154 -6.27 -16.66 12.66
CA LEU A 154 -5.02 -16.54 11.90
C LEU A 154 -4.86 -17.80 11.02
N PRO A 155 -4.33 -17.67 9.78
CA PRO A 155 -3.98 -18.83 8.96
C PRO A 155 -2.94 -19.69 9.70
N GLY A 156 -3.35 -20.84 10.23
CA GLY A 156 -2.45 -21.84 10.83
C GLY A 156 -2.66 -22.16 12.32
N ALA A 157 -3.53 -21.45 13.05
CA ALA A 157 -3.79 -21.75 14.46
C ALA A 157 -4.96 -22.74 14.63
N ARG A 158 -4.70 -23.85 15.32
CA ARG A 158 -5.66 -24.92 15.65
C ARG A 158 -6.89 -24.33 16.36
N LEU A 159 -8.07 -24.81 15.98
CA LEU A 159 -9.39 -24.38 16.47
C LEU A 159 -9.44 -24.30 18.00
N ALA A 160 -9.59 -23.09 18.53
CA ALA A 160 -9.99 -22.84 19.92
C ALA A 160 -11.45 -22.35 19.89
N LEU A 161 -12.36 -23.17 20.42
CA LEU A 161 -13.77 -22.82 20.62
C LEU A 161 -13.91 -22.19 22.00
N THR A 162 -14.20 -20.88 22.06
CA THR A 162 -14.61 -20.20 23.28
C THR A 162 -16.07 -19.81 23.19
N LEU A 163 -16.90 -20.34 24.08
CA LEU A 163 -18.32 -19.96 24.21
C LEU A 163 -18.40 -18.73 25.13
N GLY A 164 -18.90 -17.61 24.60
CA GLY A 164 -19.27 -16.43 25.40
C GLY A 164 -20.77 -16.40 25.61
N LEU A 165 -21.24 -16.57 26.85
CA LEU A 165 -22.65 -16.37 27.21
C LEU A 165 -22.85 -14.90 27.59
N THR A 166 -23.60 -14.17 26.78
CA THR A 166 -24.11 -12.83 27.12
C THR A 166 -25.36 -12.97 27.99
N LEU A 167 -25.29 -12.55 29.25
CA LEU A 167 -26.46 -12.43 30.12
C LEU A 167 -27.19 -11.10 29.82
N PRO A 168 -28.50 -11.13 29.50
CA PRO A 168 -29.27 -9.90 29.35
C PRO A 168 -29.45 -9.22 30.72
N GLN A 169 -29.09 -7.94 30.79
CA GLN A 169 -29.37 -7.06 31.92
C GLN A 169 -30.88 -6.83 32.01
N VAL A 170 -31.54 -7.53 32.93
CA VAL A 170 -32.94 -7.28 33.28
C VAL A 170 -32.99 -6.01 34.11
N GLY A 171 -33.35 -4.89 33.47
CA GLY A 171 -33.68 -3.64 34.14
C GLY A 171 -34.90 -3.86 35.04
N LYS A 172 -34.68 -3.75 36.36
CA LYS A 172 -35.74 -3.74 37.37
C LYS A 172 -36.54 -2.45 37.22
N TRP A 173 -37.80 -2.57 36.81
CA TRP A 173 -38.82 -1.57 37.12
C TRP A 173 -39.47 -2.02 38.43
N LEU A 174 -39.32 -1.23 39.48
CA LEU A 174 -40.17 -1.31 40.66
C LEU A 174 -40.80 0.06 40.84
N GLU A 175 -42.13 0.01 40.87
CA GLU A 175 -43.10 1.05 41.19
C GLU A 175 -42.90 1.63 42.59
#